data_AF-A0A3L5TRU1-F1
#
_entry.id   AF-A0A3L5TRU1-F1
#
_cell.length_a   1.000
_cell.length_b   1.000
_cell.length_c   1.000
_cell.angle_alpha   90.00
_cell.angle_beta   90.00
_cell.angle_gamma   90.00
#
_symmetry.space_group_name_H-M   'P 1'
#
loop_
_entity.id
_entity.type
_entity.pdbx_description
1 polymer ?
#
loop_
_entity_poly.entity_id
_entity_poly.type
_entity_poly.pdbx_seq_one_letter_code
_entity_poly.pdbx_strand_id
1 'polypeptide(L)'
;MNGVSNGHSPAALQWKVGLVNYANKYLTAETFGFKVNVTGAALKKKQTWTLEQDLNEEVVYIKSHLGKYLSSDKYGNITCDAGDDEFDATAKFVIEYATDGSGKWHFRNVQHGNYLGGTDENLKCFAKTPTNAEQWTVQLSIHPQVHLRNVNRRRYAHLSNDEIQCTEVTPWGQDALIILEFVDGKYALKTCDNRYLHKNGHLVDNLDNDSLFALAVKSGQHSGLAFQDSEGRYLTAVGSTASMKGRNKTITKDELFTIEDSHPQIILIAYTGKKVSTKQGVDITANQDEETDNETFQAEYVKSREKWAFKTIHNKYWTFDQVTSGVQDKSSEIKAECLFDLEWQGDGSIALKACNGLYIFNKQTGCLLAQSTTITDKEKFKVKIVNRPLLVLKSEHGFVGQKTSTNLEYCCNRATYNIIFMEPSPEGGSYRFKGTNGKYWSLTSDNTVNPNSDSPVDFILEFQPESKLTIKAPNGNFLKGEQNGLFRALAEDQTSATLWEY
;
A
#
# COMPACT_ATOMS: atom_id res chain seq x y z
N MET A 1 -5.65 -3.88 2.59
CA MET A 1 -5.61 -4.52 3.91
C MET A 1 -5.16 -5.97 3.79
N ASN A 2 -3.87 -6.15 3.53
CA ASN A 2 -3.12 -7.34 3.93
C ASN A 2 -2.45 -7.00 5.27
N GLY A 3 -2.24 -7.98 6.15
CA GLY A 3 -1.57 -7.75 7.44
C GLY A 3 -2.43 -7.12 8.55
N VAL A 4 -3.75 -7.35 8.57
CA VAL A 4 -4.61 -6.84 9.66
C VAL A 4 -4.36 -7.63 10.95
N SER A 5 -3.62 -7.04 11.88
CA SER A 5 -3.71 -7.38 13.30
C SER A 5 -4.60 -6.37 14.03
N ASN A 6 -5.85 -6.22 13.58
CA ASN A 6 -6.86 -5.59 14.43
C ASN A 6 -7.35 -6.66 15.38
N GLY A 7 -6.99 -6.50 16.66
CA GLY A 7 -7.21 -7.49 17.69
C GLY A 7 -8.63 -8.04 17.65
N HIS A 8 -8.75 -9.32 17.29
CA HIS A 8 -9.63 -10.37 17.81
C HIS A 8 -9.35 -11.62 16.95
N SER A 9 -8.78 -12.65 17.59
CA SER A 9 -8.29 -13.93 17.03
C SER A 9 -7.00 -13.84 16.17
N PRO A 10 -6.06 -14.81 16.26
CA PRO A 10 -4.86 -14.82 15.43
C PRO A 10 -5.26 -15.19 14.01
N ALA A 11 -5.63 -14.19 13.19
CA ALA A 11 -5.82 -14.41 11.77
C ALA A 11 -4.47 -14.84 11.16
N ALA A 12 -4.47 -15.93 10.39
CA ALA A 12 -3.35 -16.34 9.55
C ALA A 12 -2.84 -15.16 8.72
N LEU A 13 -1.53 -15.08 8.48
CA LEU A 13 -0.98 -14.10 7.54
C LEU A 13 -1.48 -14.42 6.12
N GLN A 14 -2.09 -13.43 5.49
CA GLN A 14 -2.71 -13.54 4.18
C GLN A 14 -2.08 -12.56 3.19
N TRP A 15 -1.78 -13.05 1.99
CA TRP A 15 -1.18 -12.24 0.92
C TRP A 15 -2.01 -12.31 -0.35
N LYS A 16 -2.48 -11.16 -0.82
CA LYS A 16 -3.09 -11.08 -2.14
C LYS A 16 -2.03 -11.06 -3.22
N VAL A 17 -2.13 -11.96 -4.19
CA VAL A 17 -1.16 -12.16 -5.28
C VAL A 17 -1.86 -12.45 -6.60
N GLY A 18 -1.16 -12.19 -7.70
CA GLY A 18 -1.36 -12.83 -8.99
C GLY A 18 -0.32 -13.91 -9.20
N LEU A 19 -0.73 -15.03 -9.80
CA LEU A 19 0.16 -16.13 -10.18
C LEU A 19 0.28 -16.15 -11.70
N VAL A 20 1.47 -15.89 -12.23
CA VAL A 20 1.74 -15.78 -13.67
C VAL A 20 2.53 -17.00 -14.13
N ASN A 21 2.06 -17.71 -15.15
CA ASN A 21 2.75 -18.87 -15.69
C ASN A 21 3.88 -18.49 -16.67
N TYR A 22 4.58 -19.49 -17.20
CA TYR A 22 5.65 -19.32 -18.20
C TYR A 22 5.21 -18.64 -19.51
N ALA A 23 3.91 -18.63 -19.83
CA ALA A 23 3.34 -17.98 -21.00
C ALA A 23 2.89 -16.53 -20.71
N ASN A 24 3.28 -15.96 -19.57
CA ASN A 24 2.90 -14.63 -19.11
C ASN A 24 1.37 -14.45 -19.00
N LYS A 25 0.67 -15.51 -18.59
CA LYS A 25 -0.77 -15.50 -18.31
C LYS A 25 -1.04 -15.74 -16.83
N TYR A 26 -2.06 -15.06 -16.33
CA TYR A 26 -2.47 -15.13 -14.94
C TYR A 26 -3.43 -16.30 -14.71
N LEU A 27 -3.17 -17.05 -13.62
CA LEU A 27 -4.14 -17.96 -13.04
C LEU A 27 -5.43 -17.20 -12.74
N THR A 28 -6.54 -17.72 -13.24
CA THR A 28 -7.84 -17.05 -13.24
C THR A 28 -8.90 -17.98 -12.67
N ALA A 29 -9.60 -17.51 -11.63
CA ALA A 29 -10.83 -18.14 -11.16
C ALA A 29 -12.03 -17.51 -11.90
N GLU A 30 -12.79 -18.32 -12.63
CA GLU A 30 -13.98 -17.84 -13.31
C GLU A 30 -15.13 -17.59 -12.32
N THR A 31 -15.93 -16.56 -12.60
CA THR A 31 -17.05 -16.17 -11.73
C THR A 31 -18.12 -17.27 -11.63
N PHE A 32 -18.25 -18.09 -12.67
CA PHE A 32 -19.28 -19.12 -12.77
C PHE A 32 -18.66 -20.50 -13.02
N GLY A 33 -19.28 -21.52 -12.43
CA GLY A 33 -18.92 -22.92 -12.67
C GLY A 33 -17.63 -23.39 -11.98
N PHE A 34 -17.06 -22.59 -11.07
CA PHE A 34 -15.87 -22.94 -10.26
C PHE A 34 -14.65 -23.37 -11.09
N LYS A 35 -14.59 -22.90 -12.34
CA LYS A 35 -13.51 -23.24 -13.26
C LYS A 35 -12.29 -22.37 -13.00
N VAL A 36 -11.12 -22.97 -13.20
CA VAL A 36 -9.84 -22.29 -13.12
C VAL A 36 -9.09 -22.51 -14.42
N ASN A 37 -8.51 -21.44 -14.97
CA ASN A 37 -7.72 -21.46 -16.19
C ASN A 37 -6.51 -20.52 -16.06
N VAL A 38 -5.68 -20.46 -17.09
CA VAL A 38 -4.48 -19.60 -17.14
C VAL A 38 -4.51 -18.75 -18.41
N THR A 39 -5.55 -17.92 -18.55
CA THR A 39 -5.77 -17.08 -19.75
C THR A 39 -5.67 -15.57 -19.48
N GLY A 40 -5.66 -15.15 -18.21
CA GLY A 40 -5.70 -13.74 -17.83
C GLY A 40 -4.48 -12.98 -18.35
N ALA A 41 -4.70 -11.82 -18.98
CA ALA A 41 -3.62 -10.98 -19.50
C ALA A 41 -3.14 -9.88 -18.52
N ALA A 42 -3.89 -9.64 -17.45
CA ALA A 42 -3.60 -8.61 -16.45
C ALA A 42 -4.14 -9.01 -15.09
N LEU A 43 -3.51 -8.51 -14.02
CA LEU A 43 -3.94 -8.72 -12.64
C LEU A 43 -5.21 -7.89 -12.33
N LYS A 44 -6.38 -8.52 -12.45
CA LYS A 44 -7.68 -7.96 -12.03
C LYS A 44 -8.30 -8.82 -10.93
N LYS A 45 -9.57 -8.54 -10.59
CA LYS A 45 -10.33 -9.27 -9.57
C LYS A 45 -10.27 -10.80 -9.74
N LYS A 46 -10.52 -11.32 -10.96
CA LYS A 46 -10.53 -12.77 -11.23
C LYS A 46 -9.15 -13.43 -11.16
N GLN A 47 -8.09 -12.63 -11.32
CA GLN A 47 -6.69 -13.06 -11.29
C GLN A 47 -6.05 -12.87 -9.91
N THR A 48 -6.79 -12.29 -8.95
CA THR A 48 -6.31 -12.08 -7.60
C THR A 48 -6.65 -13.29 -6.73
N TRP A 49 -5.62 -13.84 -6.12
CA TRP A 49 -5.68 -14.96 -5.19
C TRP A 49 -5.14 -14.51 -3.83
N THR A 50 -5.68 -15.07 -2.75
CA THR A 50 -5.15 -14.91 -1.41
C THR A 50 -4.36 -16.17 -1.04
N LEU A 51 -3.07 -16.02 -0.78
CA LEU A 51 -2.25 -17.05 -0.15
C LEU A 51 -2.46 -16.97 1.35
N GLU A 52 -3.16 -17.94 1.92
CA GLU A 52 -3.37 -18.06 3.35
C GLU A 52 -2.33 -19.01 3.93
N GLN A 53 -1.51 -18.52 4.87
CA GLN A 53 -0.48 -19.34 5.50
C GLN A 53 -1.07 -20.14 6.67
N ASP A 54 -0.79 -21.43 6.72
CA ASP A 54 -1.14 -22.22 7.89
C ASP A 54 -0.31 -21.77 9.10
N LEU A 55 -0.93 -21.74 10.29
CA LEU A 55 -0.27 -21.27 11.52
C LEU A 55 0.56 -22.37 12.19
N ASN A 56 0.36 -23.64 11.82
CA ASN A 56 0.98 -24.79 12.46
C ASN A 56 1.88 -25.57 11.49
N GLU A 57 1.50 -25.64 10.22
CA GLU A 57 2.22 -26.37 9.18
C GLU A 57 2.92 -25.41 8.18
N GLU A 58 4.01 -25.87 7.56
CA GLU A 58 4.69 -25.11 6.49
C GLU A 58 3.97 -25.30 5.14
N VAL A 59 2.68 -24.94 5.11
CA VAL A 59 1.81 -25.05 3.94
C VAL A 59 1.06 -23.74 3.71
N VAL A 60 0.52 -23.61 2.50
CA VAL A 60 -0.36 -22.51 2.13
C VAL A 60 -1.64 -23.05 1.48
N TYR A 61 -2.68 -22.24 1.57
CA TYR A 61 -3.93 -22.41 0.84
C TYR A 61 -4.07 -21.29 -0.18
N ILE A 62 -4.55 -21.62 -1.38
CA ILE A 62 -4.71 -20.67 -2.49
C ILE A 62 -6.19 -20.36 -2.65
N LYS A 63 -6.66 -19.23 -2.11
CA LYS A 63 -8.07 -18.83 -2.08
C LYS A 63 -8.38 -17.83 -3.19
N SER A 64 -9.43 -18.09 -3.96
CA SER A 64 -9.89 -17.20 -5.04
C SER A 64 -10.61 -15.97 -4.48
N HIS A 65 -10.83 -14.98 -5.36
CA HIS A 65 -11.66 -13.80 -5.07
C HIS A 65 -13.12 -14.11 -4.69
N LEU A 66 -13.59 -15.34 -4.90
CA LEU A 66 -14.92 -15.82 -4.50
C LEU A 66 -14.91 -16.45 -3.10
N GLY A 67 -13.76 -16.48 -2.44
CA GLY A 67 -13.59 -17.14 -1.15
C GLY A 67 -13.52 -18.67 -1.24
N LYS A 68 -13.20 -19.21 -2.42
CA LYS A 68 -13.11 -20.66 -2.67
C LYS A 68 -11.66 -21.12 -2.82
N TYR A 69 -11.33 -22.31 -2.34
CA TYR A 69 -9.96 -22.82 -2.29
C TYR A 69 -9.61 -23.70 -3.48
N LEU A 70 -8.41 -23.48 -4.04
CA LEU A 70 -7.83 -24.34 -5.05
C LEU A 70 -7.51 -25.71 -4.45
N SER A 71 -7.94 -26.78 -5.11
CA SER A 71 -7.69 -28.16 -4.69
C SER A 71 -7.28 -29.03 -5.88
N SER A 72 -6.55 -30.13 -5.62
CA SER A 72 -6.17 -31.10 -6.63
C SER A 72 -6.68 -32.49 -6.27
N ASP A 73 -7.38 -33.16 -7.19
CA ASP A 73 -7.75 -34.56 -7.01
C ASP A 73 -6.58 -35.54 -7.30
N LYS A 74 -6.84 -36.84 -7.09
CA LYS A 74 -5.88 -37.92 -7.32
C LYS A 74 -5.45 -38.12 -8.78
N TYR A 75 -6.17 -37.52 -9.73
CA TYR A 75 -5.86 -37.53 -11.16
C TYR A 75 -5.19 -36.23 -11.62
N GLY A 76 -4.93 -35.31 -10.68
CA GLY A 76 -4.32 -34.00 -10.94
C GLY A 76 -5.27 -32.99 -11.57
N ASN A 77 -6.59 -33.21 -11.51
CA ASN A 77 -7.56 -32.22 -11.93
C ASN A 77 -7.69 -31.15 -10.84
N ILE A 78 -7.78 -29.90 -11.27
CA ILE A 78 -7.90 -28.74 -10.39
C ILE A 78 -9.36 -28.32 -10.23
N THR A 79 -9.78 -28.09 -8.98
CA THR A 79 -11.08 -27.51 -8.64
C THR A 79 -10.92 -26.26 -7.76
N CYS A 80 -11.96 -25.42 -7.68
CA CYS A 80 -11.99 -24.24 -6.82
C CYS A 80 -13.41 -23.94 -6.32
N ASP A 81 -13.98 -24.90 -5.60
CA ASP A 81 -15.39 -24.93 -5.16
C ASP A 81 -15.57 -25.00 -3.64
N ALA A 82 -14.60 -25.56 -2.90
CA ALA A 82 -14.64 -25.66 -1.44
C ALA A 82 -14.57 -24.29 -0.75
N GLY A 83 -15.49 -24.03 0.19
CA GLY A 83 -15.46 -22.87 1.09
C GLY A 83 -14.61 -23.11 2.36
N ASP A 84 -14.64 -22.14 3.28
CA ASP A 84 -13.80 -22.11 4.50
C ASP A 84 -13.97 -23.34 5.42
N ASP A 85 -15.13 -23.98 5.42
CA ASP A 85 -15.43 -25.15 6.28
C ASP A 85 -15.40 -26.49 5.51
N GLU A 86 -14.99 -26.49 4.24
CA GLU A 86 -15.24 -27.60 3.31
C GLU A 86 -13.98 -28.15 2.63
N PHE A 87 -12.80 -27.54 2.82
CA PHE A 87 -11.56 -27.99 2.18
C PHE A 87 -10.78 -29.00 3.04
N ASP A 88 -10.10 -29.94 2.38
CA ASP A 88 -9.33 -31.01 3.03
C ASP A 88 -7.83 -30.94 2.68
N ALA A 89 -7.10 -32.04 2.90
CA ALA A 89 -5.67 -32.14 2.57
C ALA A 89 -5.35 -31.91 1.08
N THR A 90 -6.33 -32.04 0.18
CA THR A 90 -6.16 -31.79 -1.26
C THR A 90 -6.03 -30.30 -1.60
N ALA A 91 -6.37 -29.40 -0.68
CA ALA A 91 -6.20 -27.95 -0.82
C ALA A 91 -4.87 -27.42 -0.27
N LYS A 92 -4.07 -28.29 0.38
CA LYS A 92 -2.77 -27.92 0.97
C LYS A 92 -1.66 -27.95 -0.08
N PHE A 93 -0.90 -26.85 -0.18
CA PHE A 93 0.28 -26.75 -1.04
C PHE A 93 1.53 -26.37 -0.25
N VAL A 94 2.66 -26.99 -0.60
CA VAL A 94 4.01 -26.55 -0.20
C VAL A 94 4.57 -25.69 -1.32
N ILE A 95 5.25 -24.60 -0.95
CA ILE A 95 5.96 -23.75 -1.90
C ILE A 95 7.42 -24.19 -1.96
N GLU A 96 7.89 -24.47 -3.17
CA GLU A 96 9.29 -24.76 -3.46
C GLU A 96 9.83 -23.69 -4.42
N TYR A 97 11.02 -23.17 -4.13
CA TYR A 97 11.62 -22.06 -4.88
C TYR A 97 12.54 -22.56 -6.00
N ALA A 98 12.46 -21.94 -7.17
CA ALA A 98 13.39 -22.22 -8.26
C ALA A 98 14.82 -21.83 -7.88
N THR A 99 15.78 -22.72 -8.17
CA THR A 99 17.20 -22.56 -7.81
C THR A 99 18.02 -21.87 -8.92
N ASP A 100 17.40 -21.55 -10.05
CA ASP A 100 18.00 -20.88 -11.20
C ASP A 100 18.14 -19.35 -11.03
N GLY A 101 17.77 -18.83 -9.85
CA GLY A 101 17.83 -17.40 -9.54
C GLY A 101 16.71 -16.58 -10.19
N SER A 102 15.70 -17.20 -10.81
CA SER A 102 14.55 -16.52 -11.40
C SER A 102 13.59 -15.94 -10.37
N GLY A 103 13.60 -16.45 -9.14
CA GLY A 103 12.64 -16.08 -8.09
C GLY A 103 11.25 -16.69 -8.27
N LYS A 104 11.09 -17.64 -9.21
CA LYS A 104 9.83 -18.33 -9.46
C LYS A 104 9.54 -19.42 -8.44
N TRP A 105 8.26 -19.71 -8.28
CA TRP A 105 7.74 -20.64 -7.29
C TRP A 105 7.16 -21.87 -7.98
N HIS A 106 7.18 -22.99 -7.29
CA HIS A 106 6.46 -24.21 -7.62
C HIS A 106 5.51 -24.54 -6.46
N PHE A 107 4.26 -24.84 -6.80
CA PHE A 107 3.26 -25.25 -5.81
C PHE A 107 3.08 -26.76 -5.89
N ARG A 108 3.57 -27.47 -4.87
CA ARG A 108 3.44 -28.93 -4.75
C ARG A 108 2.26 -29.27 -3.85
N ASN A 109 1.31 -30.03 -4.36
CA ASN A 109 0.19 -30.52 -3.56
C ASN A 109 0.69 -31.49 -2.47
N VAL A 110 0.24 -31.30 -1.23
CA VAL A 110 0.69 -32.11 -0.09
C VAL A 110 0.21 -33.56 -0.19
N GLN A 111 -1.07 -33.75 -0.52
CA GLN A 111 -1.70 -35.07 -0.55
C GLN A 111 -1.15 -35.97 -1.66
N HIS A 112 -0.88 -35.41 -2.83
CA HIS A 112 -0.52 -36.17 -4.04
C HIS A 112 0.95 -36.02 -4.45
N GLY A 113 1.68 -35.04 -3.93
CA GLY A 113 3.09 -34.82 -4.22
C GLY A 113 3.40 -34.29 -5.62
N ASN A 114 2.37 -33.92 -6.39
CA ASN A 114 2.53 -33.40 -7.76
C ASN A 114 2.55 -31.87 -7.77
N TYR A 115 3.01 -31.29 -8.89
CA TYR A 115 3.20 -29.86 -9.07
C TYR A 115 2.10 -29.24 -9.93
N LEU A 116 1.58 -28.09 -9.49
CA LEU A 116 0.60 -27.27 -10.20
C LEU A 116 1.26 -26.58 -11.40
N GLY A 117 0.71 -26.77 -12.59
CA GLY A 117 1.23 -26.18 -13.82
C GLY A 117 0.25 -26.25 -14.98
N GLY A 118 0.55 -25.52 -16.04
CA GLY A 118 -0.24 -25.55 -17.27
C GLY A 118 -0.44 -24.18 -17.92
N THR A 119 -1.19 -24.21 -19.02
CA THR A 119 -1.54 -23.03 -19.82
C THR A 119 -2.97 -23.15 -20.32
N ASP A 120 -3.61 -22.01 -20.59
CA ASP A 120 -4.98 -21.92 -21.07
C ASP A 120 -5.94 -22.73 -20.17
N GLU A 121 -6.75 -23.60 -20.75
CA GLU A 121 -7.69 -24.47 -20.02
C GLU A 121 -7.02 -25.77 -19.52
N ASN A 122 -5.75 -26.03 -19.86
CA ASN A 122 -5.03 -27.25 -19.52
C ASN A 122 -4.26 -27.10 -18.19
N LEU A 123 -4.89 -26.54 -17.17
CA LEU A 123 -4.32 -26.44 -15.83
C LEU A 123 -4.46 -27.78 -15.09
N LYS A 124 -3.34 -28.31 -14.57
CA LYS A 124 -3.31 -29.58 -13.82
C LYS A 124 -2.31 -29.53 -12.67
N CYS A 125 -2.44 -30.48 -11.74
CA CYS A 125 -1.44 -30.77 -10.71
C CYS A 125 -1.05 -32.25 -10.77
N PHE A 126 -0.30 -32.61 -11.81
CA PHE A 126 0.02 -34.01 -12.13
C PHE A 126 1.51 -34.27 -12.39
N ALA A 127 2.31 -33.21 -12.61
CA ALA A 127 3.73 -33.36 -12.84
C ALA A 127 4.42 -33.87 -11.56
N LYS A 128 5.24 -34.91 -11.67
CA LYS A 128 6.03 -35.46 -10.55
C LYS A 128 7.32 -34.69 -10.28
N THR A 129 7.76 -33.89 -11.26
CA THR A 129 8.97 -33.06 -11.19
C THR A 129 8.66 -31.78 -11.94
N PRO A 130 9.00 -30.60 -11.38
CA PRO A 130 8.64 -29.35 -12.00
C PRO A 130 9.47 -29.11 -13.27
N THR A 131 8.80 -28.63 -14.32
CA THR A 131 9.41 -28.09 -15.52
C THR A 131 9.04 -26.61 -15.66
N ASN A 132 9.39 -25.97 -16.78
CA ASN A 132 8.94 -24.60 -17.06
C ASN A 132 7.42 -24.43 -16.97
N ALA A 133 6.63 -25.49 -17.26
CA ALA A 133 5.17 -25.43 -17.21
C ALA A 133 4.60 -25.29 -15.78
N GLU A 134 5.37 -25.68 -14.76
CA GLU A 134 5.01 -25.64 -13.34
C GLU A 134 5.64 -24.44 -12.60
N GLN A 135 6.36 -23.57 -13.33
CA GLN A 135 6.95 -22.36 -12.78
C GLN A 135 5.95 -21.21 -12.75
N TRP A 136 5.81 -20.59 -11.58
CA TRP A 136 4.94 -19.44 -11.36
C TRP A 136 5.74 -18.23 -10.90
N THR A 137 5.54 -17.11 -11.58
CA THR A 137 5.95 -15.80 -11.09
C THR A 137 4.85 -15.27 -10.16
N VAL A 138 5.22 -14.87 -8.95
CA VAL A 138 4.29 -14.34 -7.96
C VAL A 138 4.38 -12.82 -7.91
N GLN A 139 3.27 -12.17 -8.19
CA GLN A 139 3.15 -10.71 -8.15
C GLN A 139 2.18 -10.30 -7.05
N LEU A 140 2.64 -9.55 -6.05
CA LEU A 140 1.78 -8.99 -5.00
C LEU A 140 0.67 -8.12 -5.62
N SER A 141 -0.56 -8.36 -5.19
CA SER A 141 -1.77 -7.60 -5.54
C SER A 141 -2.07 -6.59 -4.43
N ILE A 142 -1.10 -5.74 -4.13
CA ILE A 142 -1.18 -4.63 -3.18
C ILE A 142 -0.72 -3.34 -3.86
N HIS A 143 -1.07 -2.20 -3.28
CA HIS A 143 -0.39 -0.96 -3.64
C HIS A 143 1.11 -1.06 -3.28
N PRO A 144 2.04 -0.63 -4.16
CA PRO A 144 3.47 -0.80 -3.92
C PRO A 144 4.03 0.07 -2.79
N GLN A 145 3.29 1.10 -2.35
CA GLN A 145 3.71 2.01 -1.29
C GLN A 145 3.28 1.48 0.08
N VAL A 146 4.23 1.01 0.88
CA VAL A 146 3.98 0.18 2.06
C VAL A 146 4.89 0.53 3.23
N HIS A 147 4.58 -0.06 4.38
CA HIS A 147 5.48 -0.16 5.51
C HIS A 147 5.94 -1.60 5.68
N LEU A 148 7.26 -1.78 5.90
CA LEU A 148 7.85 -3.08 6.16
C LEU A 148 8.20 -3.20 7.64
N ARG A 149 7.73 -4.25 8.31
CA ARG A 149 8.03 -4.50 9.72
C ARG A 149 8.79 -5.81 9.87
N ASN A 150 9.97 -5.76 10.48
CA ASN A 150 10.73 -6.97 10.80
C ASN A 150 10.06 -7.75 11.95
N VAL A 151 9.82 -9.04 11.73
CA VAL A 151 9.06 -9.91 12.65
C VAL A 151 9.83 -10.15 13.95
N ASN A 152 11.15 -10.34 13.90
CA ASN A 152 11.91 -10.57 15.12
C ASN A 152 12.07 -9.30 15.96
N ARG A 153 12.54 -8.21 15.33
CA ARG A 153 12.78 -6.94 16.02
C ARG A 153 11.50 -6.24 16.45
N ARG A 154 10.37 -6.52 15.80
CA ARG A 154 9.10 -5.79 15.99
C ARG A 154 9.31 -4.30 15.76
N ARG A 155 10.03 -3.96 14.69
CA ARG A 155 10.38 -2.59 14.28
C ARG A 155 10.17 -2.43 12.78
N TYR A 156 9.82 -1.22 12.38
CA TYR A 156 9.61 -0.83 11.00
C TYR A 156 10.91 -0.39 10.35
N ALA A 157 10.99 -0.67 9.05
CA ALA A 157 12.05 -0.23 8.17
C ALA A 157 11.84 1.24 7.81
N HIS A 158 12.91 2.03 7.91
CA HIS A 158 12.90 3.43 7.51
C HIS A 158 14.28 3.86 7.00
N LEU A 159 14.31 4.92 6.19
CA LEU A 159 15.54 5.54 5.71
C LEU A 159 16.23 6.29 6.87
N SER A 160 17.44 5.86 7.23
CA SER A 160 18.22 6.46 8.31
C SER A 160 19.71 6.31 8.04
N ASN A 161 20.45 7.42 8.15
CA ASN A 161 21.90 7.48 7.95
C ASN A 161 22.36 6.80 6.64
N ASP A 162 21.67 7.08 5.54
CA ASP A 162 21.99 6.55 4.20
C ASP A 162 21.79 5.03 4.02
N GLU A 163 21.05 4.40 4.94
CA GLU A 163 20.70 2.99 4.91
C GLU A 163 19.21 2.80 5.24
N ILE A 164 18.68 1.61 4.97
CA ILE A 164 17.37 1.21 5.53
C ILE A 164 17.63 0.53 6.87
N GLN A 165 17.10 1.08 7.96
CA GLN A 165 17.24 0.54 9.32
C GLN A 165 15.91 0.03 9.84
N CYS A 166 15.90 -1.12 10.54
CA CYS A 166 14.70 -1.65 11.20
C CYS A 166 14.68 -1.27 12.69
N THR A 167 14.54 0.02 12.97
CA THR A 167 14.63 0.61 14.32
C THR A 167 13.35 1.28 14.79
N GLU A 168 12.43 1.60 13.89
CA GLU A 168 11.28 2.43 14.19
C GLU A 168 10.15 1.64 14.88
N VAL A 169 9.52 2.22 15.90
CA VAL A 169 8.42 1.55 16.63
C VAL A 169 7.10 1.70 15.89
N THR A 170 6.88 2.87 15.32
CA THR A 170 5.71 3.27 14.54
C THR A 170 6.27 3.81 13.23
N PRO A 171 5.76 3.43 12.05
CA PRO A 171 6.28 3.91 10.78
C PRO A 171 5.83 5.36 10.55
N TRP A 172 6.61 6.35 10.96
CA TRP A 172 6.24 7.76 10.94
C TRP A 172 7.05 8.54 9.91
N GLY A 173 6.48 9.65 9.44
CA GLY A 173 7.13 10.50 8.47
C GLY A 173 7.27 9.88 7.08
N GLN A 174 8.06 10.55 6.25
CA GLN A 174 8.33 10.12 4.89
C GLN A 174 9.38 9.01 4.81
N ASP A 175 10.29 8.93 5.77
CA ASP A 175 11.40 7.98 5.80
C ASP A 175 10.93 6.53 6.04
N ALA A 176 9.78 6.32 6.66
CA ALA A 176 9.15 5.01 6.81
C ALA A 176 8.46 4.47 5.53
N LEU A 177 8.39 5.28 4.46
CA LEU A 177 7.82 4.87 3.18
C LEU A 177 8.79 3.95 2.43
N ILE A 178 8.35 2.71 2.15
CA ILE A 178 9.03 1.80 1.25
C ILE A 178 8.17 1.58 0.00
N ILE A 179 8.77 1.67 -1.18
CA ILE A 179 8.12 1.42 -2.46
C ILE A 179 8.64 0.09 -3.02
N LEU A 180 7.74 -0.88 -3.21
CA LEU A 180 8.05 -2.18 -3.79
C LEU A 180 7.90 -2.13 -5.32
N GLU A 181 9.03 -2.17 -6.03
CA GLU A 181 9.08 -2.13 -7.50
C GLU A 181 9.21 -3.53 -8.07
N PHE A 182 8.17 -4.00 -8.75
CA PHE A 182 8.15 -5.32 -9.38
C PHE A 182 8.92 -5.30 -10.70
N VAL A 183 9.94 -6.13 -10.81
CA VAL A 183 10.84 -6.23 -11.97
C VAL A 183 11.09 -7.71 -12.26
N ASP A 184 10.54 -8.20 -13.37
CA ASP A 184 10.77 -9.55 -13.91
C ASP A 184 10.68 -10.69 -12.88
N GLY A 185 9.66 -10.65 -12.00
CA GLY A 185 9.43 -11.68 -10.98
C GLY A 185 10.18 -11.46 -9.67
N LYS A 186 10.92 -10.36 -9.55
CA LYS A 186 11.60 -9.91 -8.35
C LYS A 186 11.08 -8.54 -7.91
N TYR A 187 11.55 -8.09 -6.76
CA TYR A 187 11.23 -6.80 -6.19
C TYR A 187 12.49 -6.01 -5.88
N ALA A 188 12.48 -4.72 -6.23
CA ALA A 188 13.41 -3.76 -5.68
C ALA A 188 12.72 -2.99 -4.54
N LEU A 189 13.47 -2.67 -3.48
CA LEU A 189 13.00 -1.86 -2.36
C LEU A 189 13.52 -0.45 -2.56
N LYS A 190 12.61 0.51 -2.75
CA LYS A 190 12.94 1.92 -2.97
C LYS A 190 12.53 2.78 -1.79
N THR A 191 13.40 3.69 -1.39
CA THR A 191 13.20 4.65 -0.28
C THR A 191 12.50 5.92 -0.77
N CYS A 192 12.07 6.77 0.17
CA CYS A 192 11.37 8.02 -0.11
C CYS A 192 12.17 9.05 -0.93
N ASP A 193 13.50 8.90 -1.00
CA ASP A 193 14.42 9.72 -1.79
C ASP A 193 14.76 9.09 -3.16
N ASN A 194 13.99 8.07 -3.59
CA ASN A 194 14.05 7.43 -4.90
C ASN A 194 15.32 6.59 -5.17
N ARG A 195 16.02 6.13 -4.11
CA ARG A 195 17.13 5.18 -4.22
C ARG A 195 16.71 3.75 -3.92
N TYR A 196 17.47 2.79 -4.41
CA TYR A 196 17.22 1.36 -4.26
C TYR A 196 18.13 0.73 -3.20
N LEU A 197 17.59 -0.19 -2.42
CA LEU A 197 18.37 -1.02 -1.51
C LEU A 197 19.22 -2.02 -2.32
N HIS A 198 20.53 -1.94 -2.14
CA HIS A 198 21.47 -2.94 -2.65
C HIS A 198 21.68 -4.05 -1.60
N LYS A 199 21.98 -5.29 -2.04
CA LYS A 199 22.11 -6.48 -1.16
C LYS A 199 23.10 -6.34 0.01
N ASN A 200 24.07 -5.43 -0.09
CA ASN A 200 25.07 -5.17 0.97
C ASN A 200 24.59 -4.18 2.06
N GLY A 201 23.42 -3.54 1.86
CA GLY A 201 22.81 -2.59 2.79
C GLY A 201 22.94 -1.12 2.40
N HIS A 202 23.72 -0.79 1.36
CA HIS A 202 23.83 0.57 0.85
C HIS A 202 22.68 0.90 -0.10
N LEU A 203 22.48 2.20 -0.33
CA LEU A 203 21.50 2.72 -1.28
C LEU A 203 22.16 3.13 -2.59
N VAL A 204 21.53 2.80 -3.72
CA VAL A 204 22.03 3.10 -5.07
C VAL A 204 20.98 3.85 -5.89
N ASP A 205 21.41 4.79 -6.75
CA ASP A 205 20.50 5.61 -7.55
C ASP A 205 19.85 4.84 -8.71
N ASN A 206 20.58 3.88 -9.27
CA ASN A 206 20.15 3.11 -10.43
C ASN A 206 19.91 1.66 -10.03
N LEU A 207 18.82 1.11 -10.54
CA LEU A 207 18.50 -0.30 -10.36
C LEU A 207 19.54 -1.19 -11.04
N ASP A 208 20.02 -2.19 -10.30
CA ASP A 208 20.88 -3.25 -10.81
C ASP A 208 20.45 -4.63 -10.30
N ASN A 209 21.12 -5.69 -10.76
CA ASN A 209 20.81 -7.07 -10.36
C ASN A 209 20.99 -7.34 -8.86
N ASP A 210 21.84 -6.57 -8.19
CA ASP A 210 22.13 -6.72 -6.76
C ASP A 210 21.17 -5.91 -5.87
N SER A 211 20.27 -5.16 -6.50
CA SER A 211 19.14 -4.45 -5.89
C SER A 211 17.81 -5.18 -6.07
N LEU A 212 17.83 -6.38 -6.69
CA LEU A 212 16.66 -7.20 -6.95
C LEU A 212 16.57 -8.38 -5.99
N PHE A 213 15.40 -8.54 -5.38
CA PHE A 213 15.11 -9.57 -4.40
C PHE A 213 13.94 -10.45 -4.82
N ALA A 214 14.14 -11.77 -4.84
CA ALA A 214 13.06 -12.73 -5.01
C ALA A 214 12.24 -12.86 -3.72
N LEU A 215 10.92 -12.95 -3.83
CA LEU A 215 10.07 -13.18 -2.67
C LEU A 215 10.12 -14.66 -2.26
N ALA A 216 10.15 -14.89 -0.96
CA ALA A 216 9.84 -16.15 -0.33
C ALA A 216 8.83 -15.92 0.80
N VAL A 217 8.04 -16.94 1.11
CA VAL A 217 7.15 -17.00 2.27
C VAL A 217 7.57 -18.13 3.20
N LYS A 218 7.34 -17.91 4.49
CA LYS A 218 7.41 -18.96 5.50
C LYS A 218 6.07 -19.03 6.21
N SER A 219 5.53 -20.24 6.35
CA SER A 219 4.31 -20.54 7.12
C SER A 219 4.65 -21.23 8.44
N GLY A 220 3.67 -21.42 9.32
CA GLY A 220 3.82 -22.05 10.63
C GLY A 220 3.97 -21.05 11.78
N GLN A 221 4.62 -21.48 12.87
CA GLN A 221 4.75 -20.73 14.13
C GLN A 221 5.30 -19.30 13.94
N HIS A 222 6.16 -19.11 12.95
CA HIS A 222 6.66 -17.81 12.52
C HIS A 222 6.39 -17.65 11.03
N SER A 223 5.40 -16.84 10.72
CA SER A 223 4.95 -16.57 9.37
C SER A 223 5.39 -15.19 8.90
N GLY A 224 5.61 -15.03 7.59
CA GLY A 224 6.01 -13.76 6.99
C GLY A 224 6.56 -13.88 5.58
N LEU A 225 7.02 -12.75 5.04
CA LEU A 225 7.74 -12.65 3.78
C LEU A 225 9.23 -12.51 4.02
N ALA A 226 10.04 -13.09 3.15
CA ALA A 226 11.47 -12.91 3.09
C ALA A 226 11.88 -12.46 1.69
N PHE A 227 12.99 -11.72 1.60
CA PHE A 227 13.52 -11.15 0.37
C PHE A 227 14.90 -11.76 0.11
N GLN A 228 15.03 -12.56 -0.94
CA GLN A 228 16.26 -13.26 -1.29
C GLN A 228 17.06 -12.52 -2.36
N ASP A 229 18.33 -12.24 -2.09
CA ASP A 229 19.25 -11.58 -3.00
C ASP A 229 19.77 -12.51 -4.12
N SER A 230 20.57 -11.96 -5.03
CA SER A 230 21.20 -12.66 -6.16
C SER A 230 22.17 -13.78 -5.75
N GLU A 231 22.61 -13.84 -4.49
CA GLU A 231 23.52 -14.85 -3.94
C GLU A 231 22.79 -15.90 -3.08
N GLY A 232 21.46 -15.84 -3.05
CA GLY A 232 20.61 -16.74 -2.28
C GLY A 232 20.55 -16.43 -0.79
N ARG A 233 21.02 -15.26 -0.35
CA ARG A 233 20.91 -14.78 1.04
C ARG A 233 19.63 -13.97 1.21
N TYR A 234 19.05 -14.00 2.39
CA TYR A 234 17.85 -13.25 2.73
C TYR A 234 18.20 -11.93 3.44
N LEU A 235 17.41 -10.90 3.16
CA LEU A 235 17.44 -9.63 3.88
C LEU A 235 17.10 -9.86 5.35
N THR A 236 17.85 -9.20 6.22
CA THR A 236 17.69 -9.23 7.68
C THR A 236 18.15 -7.90 8.27
N ALA A 237 17.87 -7.66 9.55
CA ALA A 237 18.24 -6.44 10.26
C ALA A 237 19.52 -6.63 11.12
N VAL A 238 20.67 -6.22 10.60
CA VAL A 238 22.00 -6.56 11.12
C VAL A 238 22.55 -5.51 12.10
N GLY A 239 23.21 -5.98 13.16
CA GLY A 239 24.00 -5.14 14.06
C GLY A 239 23.17 -4.28 15.02
N SER A 240 23.82 -3.37 15.73
CA SER A 240 23.17 -2.45 16.67
C SER A 240 22.25 -1.44 15.98
N THR A 241 22.59 -1.02 14.75
CA THR A 241 21.81 -0.10 13.91
C THR A 241 20.67 -0.77 13.15
N ALA A 242 20.54 -2.10 13.23
CA ALA A 242 19.49 -2.85 12.53
C ALA A 242 19.47 -2.65 11.01
N SER A 243 20.64 -2.42 10.40
CA SER A 243 20.79 -2.17 8.96
C SER A 243 20.27 -3.35 8.12
N MET A 244 19.39 -3.07 7.17
CA MET A 244 18.74 -4.07 6.32
C MET A 244 19.69 -4.51 5.20
N LYS A 245 20.12 -5.78 5.22
CA LYS A 245 20.98 -6.34 4.16
C LYS A 245 20.92 -7.86 4.06
N GLY A 246 21.38 -8.40 2.93
CA GLY A 246 21.49 -9.83 2.68
C GLY A 246 22.56 -10.46 3.57
N ARG A 247 22.20 -11.51 4.33
CA ARG A 247 23.15 -12.16 5.25
C ARG A 247 23.06 -13.69 5.27
N ASN A 248 21.89 -14.23 5.59
CA ASN A 248 21.71 -15.64 5.90
C ASN A 248 21.10 -16.39 4.71
N LYS A 249 21.49 -17.65 4.48
CA LYS A 249 20.88 -18.49 3.42
C LYS A 249 19.64 -19.27 3.88
N THR A 250 19.26 -19.13 5.14
CA THR A 250 18.12 -19.79 5.75
C THR A 250 17.17 -18.74 6.30
N ILE A 251 15.86 -19.00 6.17
CA ILE A 251 14.83 -18.11 6.71
C ILE A 251 14.58 -18.47 8.16
N THR A 252 14.99 -17.61 9.08
CA THR A 252 14.55 -17.61 10.47
C THR A 252 13.64 -16.41 10.73
N LYS A 253 13.24 -16.19 11.98
CA LYS A 253 12.42 -15.04 12.35
C LYS A 253 13.08 -13.69 12.03
N ASP A 254 14.42 -13.65 11.98
CA ASP A 254 15.19 -12.44 11.66
C ASP A 254 15.03 -11.99 10.21
N GLU A 255 14.80 -12.94 9.29
CA GLU A 255 14.65 -12.70 7.84
C GLU A 255 13.19 -12.45 7.41
N LEU A 256 12.25 -12.51 8.37
CA LEU A 256 10.81 -12.35 8.09
C LEU A 256 10.35 -10.91 8.29
N PHE A 257 9.50 -10.48 7.36
CA PHE A 257 8.86 -9.17 7.34
C PHE A 257 7.34 -9.30 7.14
N THR A 258 6.60 -8.38 7.73
CA THR A 258 5.19 -8.12 7.38
C THR A 258 5.09 -6.85 6.56
N ILE A 259 4.10 -6.80 5.67
CA ILE A 259 3.78 -5.62 4.86
C ILE A 259 2.47 -5.04 5.38
N GLU A 260 2.47 -3.75 5.63
CA GLU A 260 1.29 -2.98 6.06
C GLU A 260 1.03 -1.87 5.04
N ASP A 261 -0.26 -1.52 4.84
CA ASP A 261 -0.65 -0.41 3.97
C ASP A 261 -0.10 0.91 4.55
N SER A 262 0.50 1.77 3.72
CA SER A 262 0.93 3.09 4.18
C SER A 262 -0.25 4.05 4.20
N HIS A 263 -0.79 4.34 5.39
CA HIS A 263 -1.86 5.32 5.57
C HIS A 263 -1.38 6.76 5.29
N PRO A 264 -2.26 7.69 4.89
CA PRO A 264 -1.87 9.08 4.72
C PRO A 264 -1.47 9.66 6.08
N GLN A 265 -0.27 10.24 6.12
CA GLN A 265 0.18 11.05 7.24
C GLN A 265 0.12 12.51 6.83
N ILE A 266 -0.51 13.31 7.67
CA ILE A 266 -0.91 14.67 7.34
C ILE A 266 -0.51 15.66 8.42
N ILE A 267 -0.27 16.89 7.99
CA ILE A 267 -0.23 18.08 8.84
C ILE A 267 -1.51 18.87 8.58
N LEU A 268 -2.13 19.35 9.65
CA LEU A 268 -3.31 20.20 9.61
C LEU A 268 -2.92 21.64 9.93
N ILE A 269 -3.26 22.57 9.03
CA ILE A 269 -2.92 23.99 9.13
C ILE A 269 -4.22 24.77 9.35
N ALA A 270 -4.35 25.41 10.50
CA ALA A 270 -5.53 26.22 10.84
C ALA A 270 -5.55 27.54 10.06
N TYR A 271 -6.69 28.25 10.08
CA TYR A 271 -6.85 29.58 9.44
C TYR A 271 -5.84 30.63 9.90
N THR A 272 -5.24 30.45 11.08
CA THR A 272 -4.18 31.33 11.62
C THR A 272 -2.81 31.08 10.97
N GLY A 273 -2.70 30.08 10.08
CA GLY A 273 -1.44 29.58 9.52
C GLY A 273 -0.66 28.67 10.46
N LYS A 274 -1.13 28.48 11.71
CA LYS A 274 -0.49 27.62 12.70
C LYS A 274 -0.84 26.14 12.47
N LYS A 275 0.12 25.28 12.76
CA LYS A 275 0.00 23.82 12.63
C LYS A 275 -0.53 23.21 13.91
N VAL A 276 -1.44 22.26 13.74
CA VAL A 276 -1.96 21.41 14.82
C VAL A 276 -0.85 20.53 15.37
N SER A 277 -0.77 20.38 16.70
CA SER A 277 0.37 19.77 17.39
C SER A 277 0.00 19.09 18.70
N THR A 278 0.79 18.09 19.09
CA THR A 278 0.82 17.44 20.41
C THR A 278 1.87 18.02 21.37
N LYS A 279 2.65 19.04 20.99
CA LYS A 279 3.80 19.53 21.79
C LYS A 279 3.42 20.12 23.15
N GLN A 280 2.23 20.71 23.29
CA GLN A 280 1.84 21.46 24.49
C GLN A 280 1.23 20.63 25.62
N GLY A 281 1.18 19.30 25.47
CA GLY A 281 0.68 18.38 26.48
C GLY A 281 -0.43 17.50 25.92
N VAL A 282 -1.45 17.24 26.75
CA VAL A 282 -2.54 16.31 26.40
C VAL A 282 -3.50 16.93 25.39
N ASP A 283 -3.73 18.24 25.44
CA ASP A 283 -4.63 18.91 24.52
C ASP A 283 -3.95 19.13 23.15
N ILE A 284 -4.66 18.78 22.09
CA ILE A 284 -4.26 19.06 20.71
C ILE A 284 -4.54 20.53 20.41
N THR A 285 -3.52 21.24 19.93
CA THR A 285 -3.59 22.69 19.74
C THR A 285 -2.92 23.12 18.43
N ALA A 286 -3.41 24.18 17.79
CA ALA A 286 -2.80 24.78 16.60
C ALA A 286 -2.03 26.05 16.96
N ASN A 287 -0.74 25.92 17.22
CA ASN A 287 0.13 27.02 17.65
C ASN A 287 1.60 26.88 17.20
N GLN A 288 1.92 25.86 16.41
CA GLN A 288 3.28 25.61 15.95
C GLN A 288 3.52 26.17 14.56
N ASP A 289 4.76 26.58 14.30
CA ASP A 289 5.25 26.96 12.96
C ASP A 289 6.13 25.86 12.35
N GLU A 290 6.72 25.01 13.18
CA GLU A 290 7.61 23.91 12.76
C GLU A 290 6.81 22.69 12.28
N GLU A 291 7.47 21.82 11.53
CA GLU A 291 6.94 20.53 11.12
C GLU A 291 7.84 19.44 11.70
N THR A 292 7.41 18.86 12.81
CA THR A 292 8.04 17.69 13.44
C THR A 292 7.03 16.55 13.52
N ASP A 293 7.45 15.40 14.06
CA ASP A 293 6.55 14.26 14.27
C ASP A 293 5.32 14.59 15.12
N ASN A 294 5.40 15.62 15.98
CA ASN A 294 4.29 16.10 16.81
C ASN A 294 3.19 16.83 16.04
N GLU A 295 3.50 17.32 14.83
CA GLU A 295 2.55 18.00 13.95
C GLU A 295 2.00 17.08 12.86
N THR A 296 2.57 15.88 12.74
CA THR A 296 2.12 14.83 11.83
C THR A 296 1.09 13.94 12.52
N PHE A 297 0.04 13.59 11.77
CA PHE A 297 -1.02 12.70 12.22
C PHE A 297 -1.32 11.68 11.14
N GLN A 298 -1.42 10.40 11.51
CA GLN A 298 -1.85 9.36 10.57
C GLN A 298 -3.38 9.29 10.55
N ALA A 299 -3.98 9.51 9.38
CA ALA A 299 -5.44 9.43 9.20
C ALA A 299 -5.84 8.00 8.80
N GLU A 300 -6.57 7.32 9.68
CA GLU A 300 -7.00 5.93 9.53
C GLU A 300 -8.52 5.88 9.33
N TYR A 301 -8.96 5.34 8.18
CA TYR A 301 -10.38 5.13 7.92
C TYR A 301 -10.88 3.82 8.56
N VAL A 302 -11.80 3.93 9.50
CA VAL A 302 -12.39 2.81 10.23
C VAL A 302 -13.62 2.31 9.48
N LYS A 303 -13.42 1.37 8.55
CA LYS A 303 -14.48 0.87 7.65
C LYS A 303 -15.75 0.38 8.35
N SER A 304 -15.63 -0.27 9.51
CA SER A 304 -16.80 -0.79 10.26
C SER A 304 -17.67 0.32 10.89
N ARG A 305 -17.15 1.54 10.98
CA ARG A 305 -17.83 2.70 11.57
C ARG A 305 -18.06 3.82 10.56
N GLU A 306 -17.42 3.74 9.39
CA GLU A 306 -17.43 4.76 8.33
C GLU A 306 -16.93 6.15 8.81
N LYS A 307 -15.91 6.17 9.69
CA LYS A 307 -15.35 7.38 10.29
C LYS A 307 -13.83 7.36 10.23
N TRP A 308 -13.21 8.51 10.53
CA TRP A 308 -11.77 8.68 10.59
C TRP A 308 -11.28 8.70 12.04
N ALA A 309 -10.12 8.11 12.27
CA ALA A 309 -9.34 8.26 13.50
C ALA A 309 -7.98 8.88 13.15
N PHE A 310 -7.46 9.74 14.03
CA PHE A 310 -6.16 10.39 13.84
C PHE A 310 -5.19 9.88 14.89
N LYS A 311 -4.20 9.13 14.45
CA LYS A 311 -3.14 8.61 15.31
C LYS A 311 -2.02 9.64 15.46
N THR A 312 -1.34 9.61 16.61
CA THR A 312 -0.20 10.48 16.95
C THR A 312 1.10 9.67 17.05
N ILE A 313 2.24 10.38 17.05
CA ILE A 313 3.58 9.78 17.23
C ILE A 313 3.70 8.98 18.55
N HIS A 314 2.91 9.33 19.55
CA HIS A 314 2.86 8.64 20.84
C HIS A 314 2.07 7.32 20.80
N ASN A 315 1.69 6.84 19.61
CA ASN A 315 0.86 5.65 19.41
C ASN A 315 -0.48 5.73 20.17
N LYS A 316 -1.07 6.93 20.13
CA LYS A 316 -2.38 7.25 20.69
C LYS A 316 -3.26 7.87 19.61
N TYR A 317 -4.54 8.03 19.90
CA TYR A 317 -5.53 8.59 19.01
C TYR A 317 -6.10 9.88 19.58
N TRP A 318 -6.37 10.83 18.68
CA TRP A 318 -7.20 11.99 18.96
C TRP A 318 -8.50 11.52 19.60
N THR A 319 -8.87 12.16 20.70
CA THR A 319 -10.03 11.80 21.51
C THR A 319 -10.79 13.06 21.87
N PHE A 320 -12.07 13.12 21.52
CA PHE A 320 -12.96 14.18 21.98
C PHE A 320 -13.21 14.04 23.48
N ASP A 321 -13.00 15.13 24.23
CA ASP A 321 -13.24 15.19 25.66
C ASP A 321 -14.55 15.94 25.96
N GLN A 322 -15.52 15.24 26.57
CA GLN A 322 -16.84 15.79 26.84
C GLN A 322 -16.83 16.94 27.86
N VAL A 323 -15.87 16.96 28.78
CA VAL A 323 -15.82 17.95 29.88
C VAL A 323 -15.32 19.31 29.35
N THR A 324 -14.24 19.29 28.58
CA THR A 324 -13.61 20.48 28.02
C THR A 324 -14.18 20.87 26.65
N SER A 325 -14.90 19.95 25.98
CA SER A 325 -15.22 20.00 24.55
C SER A 325 -13.99 20.04 23.64
N GLY A 326 -12.81 19.69 24.17
CA GLY A 326 -11.53 19.72 23.45
C GLY A 326 -11.19 18.41 22.75
N VAL A 327 -10.08 18.43 22.01
CA VAL A 327 -9.48 17.24 21.38
C VAL A 327 -8.16 16.93 22.07
N GLN A 328 -7.96 15.67 22.47
CA GLN A 328 -6.83 15.24 23.30
C GLN A 328 -6.07 14.05 22.72
N ASP A 329 -4.76 13.98 22.99
CA ASP A 329 -3.88 12.84 22.71
C ASP A 329 -3.91 11.82 23.87
N LYS A 330 -4.97 11.02 23.93
CA LYS A 330 -5.31 10.26 25.15
C LYS A 330 -5.41 8.76 24.96
N SER A 331 -6.18 8.29 23.98
CA SER A 331 -6.56 6.88 23.88
C SER A 331 -5.53 6.04 23.13
N SER A 332 -5.11 4.91 23.68
CA SER A 332 -4.25 3.94 22.97
C SER A 332 -5.02 2.98 22.06
N GLU A 333 -6.35 3.06 22.08
CA GLU A 333 -7.26 2.24 21.27
C GLU A 333 -8.34 3.13 20.65
N ILE A 334 -8.86 2.74 19.49
CA ILE A 334 -9.94 3.48 18.83
C ILE A 334 -11.27 3.21 19.57
N LYS A 335 -11.84 4.26 20.14
CA LYS A 335 -13.16 4.29 20.81
C LYS A 335 -14.12 5.22 20.09
N ALA A 336 -15.37 5.30 20.54
CA ALA A 336 -16.38 6.16 19.91
C ALA A 336 -15.94 7.64 19.90
N GLU A 337 -15.26 8.10 20.94
CA GLU A 337 -14.74 9.46 21.10
C GLU A 337 -13.53 9.75 20.21
N CYS A 338 -12.93 8.72 19.60
CA CYS A 338 -11.79 8.85 18.69
C CYS A 338 -12.21 8.92 17.21
N LEU A 339 -13.52 8.88 16.94
CA LEU A 339 -14.07 8.85 15.60
C LEU A 339 -14.59 10.22 15.19
N PHE A 340 -14.16 10.66 14.02
CA PHE A 340 -14.49 11.96 13.44
C PHE A 340 -15.07 11.79 12.03
N ASP A 341 -16.05 12.62 11.68
CA ASP A 341 -16.36 12.86 10.27
C ASP A 341 -15.34 13.81 9.68
N LEU A 342 -14.90 13.51 8.47
CA LEU A 342 -14.03 14.36 7.68
C LEU A 342 -14.79 14.81 6.44
N GLU A 343 -14.89 16.13 6.27
CA GLU A 343 -15.61 16.75 5.17
C GLU A 343 -14.65 17.65 4.37
N TRP A 344 -14.31 17.23 3.15
CA TRP A 344 -13.53 18.05 2.22
C TRP A 344 -14.33 19.26 1.75
N GLN A 345 -13.68 20.43 1.72
CA GLN A 345 -14.31 21.70 1.37
C GLN A 345 -14.08 22.10 -0.11
N GLY A 346 -13.34 21.28 -0.87
CA GLY A 346 -13.06 21.49 -2.30
C GLY A 346 -11.93 22.46 -2.63
N ASP A 347 -11.31 23.07 -1.61
CA ASP A 347 -10.18 24.03 -1.66
C ASP A 347 -8.90 23.46 -1.01
N GLY A 348 -8.86 22.15 -0.75
CA GLY A 348 -7.75 21.48 -0.06
C GLY A 348 -7.79 21.59 1.47
N SER A 349 -8.86 22.19 2.02
CA SER A 349 -9.16 22.15 3.44
C SER A 349 -10.20 21.09 3.80
N ILE A 350 -10.15 20.66 5.05
CA ILE A 350 -11.14 19.77 5.67
C ILE A 350 -11.82 20.48 6.84
N ALA A 351 -13.07 20.11 7.09
CA ALA A 351 -13.74 20.32 8.38
C ALA A 351 -13.88 18.97 9.08
N LEU A 352 -13.74 18.98 10.41
CA LEU A 352 -13.82 17.77 11.24
C LEU A 352 -14.99 17.88 12.20
N LYS A 353 -15.85 16.86 12.26
CA LYS A 353 -16.97 16.76 13.22
C LYS A 353 -16.66 15.69 14.25
N ALA A 354 -16.76 16.01 15.53
CA ALA A 354 -16.55 15.06 16.61
C ALA A 354 -17.80 14.21 16.87
N CYS A 355 -17.69 13.21 17.76
CA CYS A 355 -18.78 12.30 18.09
C CYS A 355 -20.01 12.97 18.74
N ASN A 356 -19.89 14.21 19.20
CA ASN A 356 -21.01 15.03 19.68
C ASN A 356 -21.81 15.69 18.54
N GLY A 357 -21.44 15.48 17.28
CA GLY A 357 -22.10 16.05 16.11
C GLY A 357 -21.71 17.49 15.79
N LEU A 358 -20.74 18.07 16.51
CA LEU A 358 -20.29 19.46 16.33
C LEU A 358 -18.93 19.51 15.64
N TYR A 359 -18.71 20.56 14.84
CA TYR A 359 -17.45 20.83 14.17
C TYR A 359 -16.40 21.34 15.15
N ILE A 360 -15.17 20.87 14.93
CA ILE A 360 -13.96 21.33 15.58
C ILE A 360 -13.57 22.68 14.96
N PHE A 361 -13.41 23.69 15.79
CA PHE A 361 -12.92 25.00 15.38
C PHE A 361 -11.66 25.39 16.15
N ASN A 362 -10.81 26.18 15.51
CA ASN A 362 -9.62 26.74 16.13
C ASN A 362 -9.93 28.10 16.78
N LYS A 363 -9.66 28.20 18.09
CA LYS A 363 -9.63 29.50 18.78
C LYS A 363 -8.35 30.26 18.45
N GLN A 364 -8.40 31.58 18.56
CA GLN A 364 -7.22 32.43 18.35
C GLN A 364 -6.09 32.13 19.37
N THR A 365 -6.42 31.52 20.51
CA THR A 365 -5.46 31.00 21.49
C THR A 365 -4.77 29.70 21.06
N GLY A 366 -5.17 29.10 19.94
CA GLY A 366 -4.67 27.83 19.43
C GLY A 366 -5.50 26.60 19.83
N CYS A 367 -6.40 26.70 20.82
CA CYS A 367 -7.21 25.57 21.28
C CYS A 367 -8.15 25.05 20.18
N LEU A 368 -8.31 23.73 20.10
CA LEU A 368 -9.29 23.07 19.23
C LEU A 368 -10.49 22.61 20.06
N LEU A 369 -11.69 23.05 19.71
CA LEU A 369 -12.92 22.73 20.44
C LEU A 369 -14.03 22.29 19.49
N ALA A 370 -14.75 21.22 19.81
CA ALA A 370 -15.90 20.76 19.05
C ALA A 370 -17.21 21.35 19.58
N GLN A 371 -17.49 22.60 19.22
CA GLN A 371 -18.70 23.33 19.65
C GLN A 371 -19.45 24.04 18.52
N SER A 372 -18.91 24.00 17.29
CA SER A 372 -19.46 24.76 16.17
C SER A 372 -20.51 23.93 15.41
N THR A 373 -21.59 24.56 14.95
CA THR A 373 -22.63 23.91 14.14
C THR A 373 -22.51 24.23 12.65
N THR A 374 -21.64 25.17 12.29
CA THR A 374 -21.47 25.70 10.94
C THR A 374 -19.99 25.77 10.58
N ILE A 375 -19.66 25.53 9.31
CA ILE A 375 -18.28 25.64 8.83
C ILE A 375 -18.04 27.09 8.39
N THR A 376 -17.14 27.77 9.10
CA THR A 376 -16.51 29.03 8.71
C THR A 376 -15.02 28.80 8.51
N ASP A 377 -14.23 29.86 8.29
CA ASP A 377 -12.78 29.73 8.19
C ASP A 377 -12.15 29.10 9.44
N LYS A 378 -12.74 29.29 10.63
CA LYS A 378 -12.20 28.75 11.89
C LYS A 378 -12.29 27.24 12.01
N GLU A 379 -13.22 26.60 11.29
CA GLU A 379 -13.43 25.15 11.25
C GLU A 379 -12.64 24.48 10.11
N LYS A 380 -12.04 25.28 9.22
CA LYS A 380 -11.27 24.77 8.08
C LYS A 380 -9.80 24.58 8.43
N PHE A 381 -9.29 23.39 8.10
CA PHE A 381 -7.88 23.04 8.24
C PHE A 381 -7.32 22.64 6.87
N LYS A 382 -6.36 23.40 6.35
CA LYS A 382 -5.64 23.01 5.13
C LYS A 382 -4.82 21.75 5.40
N VAL A 383 -4.86 20.80 4.48
CA VAL A 383 -4.17 19.51 4.61
C VAL A 383 -2.85 19.52 3.84
N LYS A 384 -1.79 19.03 4.48
CA LYS A 384 -0.50 18.72 3.84
C LYS A 384 -0.14 17.25 4.09
N ILE A 385 -0.13 16.44 3.04
CA ILE A 385 0.32 15.04 3.09
C ILE A 385 1.85 15.02 3.13
N VAL A 386 2.43 14.34 4.11
CA VAL A 386 3.89 14.33 4.35
C VAL A 386 4.58 13.06 3.87
N ASN A 387 3.92 11.90 3.95
CA ASN A 387 4.54 10.61 3.65
C ASN A 387 4.29 10.15 2.20
N ARG A 388 4.20 11.10 1.27
CA ARG A 388 4.09 10.84 -0.19
C ARG A 388 4.99 11.77 -1.02
N PRO A 389 6.28 11.98 -0.69
CA PRO A 389 7.17 12.75 -1.57
C PRO A 389 7.29 12.12 -2.96
N LEU A 390 7.13 10.80 -3.02
CA LEU A 390 6.93 10.01 -4.21
C LEU A 390 5.51 9.43 -4.16
N LEU A 391 4.77 9.55 -5.24
CA LEU A 391 3.40 9.09 -5.37
C LEU A 391 3.32 8.07 -6.50
N VAL A 392 2.66 6.95 -6.23
CA VAL A 392 2.22 5.98 -7.22
C VAL A 392 0.70 6.02 -7.24
N LEU A 393 0.12 6.04 -8.43
CA LEU A 393 -1.34 6.05 -8.60
C LEU A 393 -1.79 4.83 -9.36
N LYS A 394 -2.88 4.23 -8.91
CA LYS A 394 -3.50 3.09 -9.58
C LYS A 394 -5.01 3.24 -9.63
N SER A 395 -5.57 2.96 -10.82
CA SER A 395 -7.01 2.87 -11.05
C SER A 395 -7.45 1.41 -11.11
N GLU A 396 -8.74 1.18 -11.32
CA GLU A 396 -9.27 -0.15 -11.64
C GLU A 396 -8.77 -0.72 -12.98
N HIS A 397 -8.19 0.12 -13.85
CA HIS A 397 -7.69 -0.27 -15.16
C HIS A 397 -6.17 -0.55 -15.18
N GLY A 398 -5.44 -0.15 -14.15
CA GLY A 398 -3.99 -0.29 -14.05
C GLY A 398 -3.33 0.91 -13.40
N PHE A 399 -2.00 0.95 -13.47
CA PHE A 399 -1.20 2.05 -12.93
C PHE A 399 -1.25 3.28 -13.84
N VAL A 400 -1.03 4.44 -13.22
CA VAL A 400 -0.77 5.70 -13.93
C VAL A 400 0.69 5.74 -14.34
N GLY A 401 0.92 6.10 -15.60
CA GLY A 401 2.26 6.30 -16.13
C GLY A 401 2.24 6.77 -17.57
N GLN A 402 3.42 7.12 -18.05
CA GLN A 402 3.67 7.58 -19.40
C GLN A 402 3.27 6.51 -20.43
N LYS A 403 2.57 6.94 -21.49
CA LYS A 403 2.03 6.06 -22.54
C LYS A 403 3.12 5.26 -23.26
N THR A 404 4.18 5.95 -23.67
CA THR A 404 5.39 5.40 -24.29
C THR A 404 6.58 6.27 -23.90
N SER A 405 7.82 5.79 -24.08
CA SER A 405 9.02 6.58 -23.77
C SER A 405 9.10 7.92 -24.51
N THR A 406 8.48 8.03 -25.69
CA THR A 406 8.49 9.24 -26.54
C THR A 406 7.26 10.12 -26.37
N ASN A 407 6.13 9.57 -25.93
CA ASN A 407 4.91 10.34 -25.69
C ASN A 407 4.78 10.60 -24.18
N LEU A 408 4.93 11.86 -23.76
CA LEU A 408 4.84 12.29 -22.37
C LEU A 408 3.44 12.17 -21.77
N GLU A 409 2.40 11.93 -22.57
CA GLU A 409 1.02 11.73 -22.12
C GLU A 409 0.91 10.64 -21.06
N TYR A 410 0.30 10.97 -19.92
CA TYR A 410 0.02 9.97 -18.88
C TYR A 410 -1.28 9.23 -19.20
N CYS A 411 -1.27 7.92 -18.94
CA CYS A 411 -2.39 7.01 -19.11
C CYS A 411 -2.59 6.21 -17.82
N CYS A 412 -3.79 5.65 -17.62
CA CYS A 412 -4.18 4.99 -16.36
C CYS A 412 -4.37 3.46 -16.46
N ASN A 413 -3.87 2.82 -17.51
CA ASN A 413 -4.02 1.38 -17.77
C ASN A 413 -2.68 0.64 -17.91
N ARG A 414 -1.62 1.18 -17.28
CA ARG A 414 -0.27 0.63 -17.38
C ARG A 414 -0.11 -0.60 -16.48
N ALA A 415 0.69 -1.57 -16.93
CA ALA A 415 1.07 -2.72 -16.11
C ALA A 415 2.13 -2.35 -15.05
N THR A 416 2.96 -1.36 -15.35
CA THR A 416 3.96 -0.77 -14.46
C THR A 416 3.61 0.67 -14.16
N TYR A 417 4.01 1.17 -13.00
CA TYR A 417 3.79 2.56 -12.60
C TYR A 417 4.97 3.45 -13.01
N ASN A 418 4.70 4.75 -13.09
CA ASN A 418 5.75 5.76 -12.97
C ASN A 418 5.67 6.44 -11.61
N ILE A 419 6.84 6.78 -11.06
CA ILE A 419 6.95 7.64 -9.88
C ILE A 419 6.53 9.06 -10.27
N ILE A 420 5.68 9.65 -9.43
CA ILE A 420 5.27 11.04 -9.51
C ILE A 420 5.88 11.75 -8.31
N PHE A 421 6.73 12.74 -8.53
CA PHE A 421 7.28 13.53 -7.42
C PHE A 421 6.22 14.54 -6.99
N MET A 422 5.94 14.60 -5.69
CA MET A 422 4.92 15.47 -5.12
C MET A 422 5.56 16.53 -4.25
N GLU A 423 5.26 17.79 -4.55
CA GLU A 423 5.69 18.95 -3.80
C GLU A 423 4.46 19.69 -3.26
N PRO A 424 4.29 19.83 -1.93
CA PRO A 424 3.21 20.64 -1.39
C PRO A 424 3.41 22.11 -1.76
N SER A 425 2.32 22.83 -2.05
CA SER A 425 2.39 24.27 -2.29
C SER A 425 2.79 25.01 -1.00
N PRO A 426 3.48 26.17 -1.10
CA PRO A 426 3.87 26.95 0.07
C PRO A 426 2.69 27.39 0.96
N GLU A 427 1.51 27.57 0.36
CA GLU A 427 0.30 28.03 1.06
C GLU A 427 -0.51 26.88 1.69
N GLY A 428 -0.16 25.62 1.40
CA GLY A 428 -0.89 24.42 1.82
C GLY A 428 -2.23 24.22 1.10
N GLY A 429 -2.71 22.98 1.09
CA GLY A 429 -3.98 22.57 0.45
C GLY A 429 -3.89 22.18 -1.02
N SER A 430 -2.79 22.52 -1.71
CA SER A 430 -2.52 22.09 -3.08
C SER A 430 -1.13 21.46 -3.21
N TYR A 431 -0.93 20.73 -4.31
CA TYR A 431 0.26 19.95 -4.60
C TYR A 431 0.67 20.16 -6.06
N ARG A 432 1.98 20.10 -6.29
CA ARG A 432 2.61 20.19 -7.60
C ARG A 432 3.26 18.85 -7.91
N PHE A 433 2.98 18.33 -9.10
CA PHE A 433 3.48 17.02 -9.51
C PHE A 433 4.56 17.17 -10.57
N LYS A 434 5.64 16.40 -10.46
CA LYS A 434 6.65 16.25 -11.53
C LYS A 434 6.72 14.82 -12.02
N GLY A 435 6.96 14.68 -13.32
CA GLY A 435 7.37 13.41 -13.91
C GLY A 435 8.84 13.11 -13.62
N THR A 436 9.29 11.92 -14.01
CA THR A 436 10.70 11.50 -13.89
C THR A 436 11.67 12.31 -14.76
N ASN A 437 11.15 13.07 -15.73
CA ASN A 437 11.91 14.04 -16.51
C ASN A 437 12.13 15.39 -15.80
N GLY A 438 11.66 15.54 -14.55
CA GLY A 438 11.77 16.75 -13.75
C GLY A 438 10.80 17.89 -14.14
N LYS A 439 9.95 17.68 -15.14
CA LYS A 439 8.96 18.67 -15.59
C LYS A 439 7.66 18.53 -14.81
N TYR A 440 7.00 19.66 -14.56
CA TYR A 440 5.71 19.69 -13.90
C TYR A 440 4.60 19.16 -14.80
N TRP A 441 3.65 18.48 -14.18
CA TRP A 441 2.36 18.17 -14.78
C TRP A 441 1.67 19.45 -15.25
N SER A 442 1.06 19.38 -16.41
CA SER A 442 0.16 20.39 -16.94
C SER A 442 -1.00 19.73 -17.67
N LEU A 443 -2.06 20.52 -17.90
CA LEU A 443 -3.17 20.09 -18.73
C LEU A 443 -2.96 20.56 -20.17
N THR A 444 -3.13 19.65 -21.12
CA THR A 444 -3.24 19.97 -22.54
C THR A 444 -4.59 20.61 -22.86
N SER A 445 -4.78 21.08 -24.10
CA SER A 445 -6.04 21.70 -24.55
C SER A 445 -7.26 20.75 -24.49
N ASP A 446 -7.03 19.44 -24.53
CA ASP A 446 -8.04 18.38 -24.37
C ASP A 446 -8.16 17.87 -22.92
N ASN A 447 -7.58 18.58 -21.95
CA ASN A 447 -7.56 18.28 -20.52
C ASN A 447 -6.82 16.99 -20.13
N THR A 448 -5.87 16.54 -20.95
CA THR A 448 -5.00 15.40 -20.66
C THR A 448 -3.77 15.84 -19.86
N VAL A 449 -3.25 14.96 -19.00
CA VAL A 449 -2.11 15.28 -18.12
C VAL A 449 -0.77 14.94 -18.80
N ASN A 450 0.11 15.93 -18.91
CA ASN A 450 1.48 15.79 -19.43
C ASN A 450 2.53 16.42 -18.48
N PRO A 451 3.62 15.74 -18.12
CA PRO A 451 4.77 16.34 -17.44
C PRO A 451 5.68 17.06 -18.45
N ASN A 452 5.27 18.23 -18.90
CA ASN A 452 5.99 19.02 -19.90
C ASN A 452 6.17 20.50 -19.53
N SER A 453 5.65 20.93 -18.38
CA SER A 453 5.72 22.33 -17.94
C SER A 453 7.00 22.60 -17.15
N ASP A 454 7.61 23.76 -17.40
CA ASP A 454 8.66 24.31 -16.55
C ASP A 454 8.11 25.02 -15.31
N SER A 455 6.86 25.49 -15.40
CA SER A 455 6.17 26.18 -14.31
C SER A 455 5.31 25.22 -13.49
N PRO A 456 5.27 25.36 -12.16
CA PRO A 456 4.42 24.54 -11.30
C PRO A 456 2.94 24.76 -11.60
N VAL A 457 2.17 23.67 -11.53
CA VAL A 457 0.71 23.67 -11.65
C VAL A 457 0.15 23.00 -10.40
N ASP A 458 -0.78 23.68 -9.76
CA ASP A 458 -1.36 23.24 -8.49
C ASP A 458 -2.59 22.34 -8.72
N PHE A 459 -2.58 21.19 -8.04
CA PHE A 459 -3.68 20.23 -7.98
C PHE A 459 -4.11 20.06 -6.52
N ILE A 460 -5.38 19.73 -6.29
CA ILE A 460 -5.88 19.45 -4.94
C ILE A 460 -6.01 17.94 -4.79
N LEU A 461 -5.44 17.40 -3.71
CA LEU A 461 -5.59 15.99 -3.32
C LEU A 461 -6.57 15.88 -2.17
N GLU A 462 -7.57 15.03 -2.34
CA GLU A 462 -8.53 14.71 -1.29
C GLU A 462 -8.46 13.22 -1.02
N PHE A 463 -7.83 12.83 0.10
CA PHE A 463 -7.81 11.41 0.49
C PHE A 463 -9.23 10.95 0.86
N GLN A 464 -9.53 9.73 0.45
CA GLN A 464 -10.81 9.05 0.51
C GLN A 464 -10.65 7.74 1.29
N PRO A 465 -11.77 7.10 1.70
CA PRO A 465 -11.77 5.77 2.28
C PRO A 465 -10.95 4.74 1.48
N GLU A 466 -10.42 3.74 2.19
CA GLU A 466 -9.74 2.57 1.61
C GLU A 466 -8.47 2.90 0.80
N SER A 467 -7.62 3.81 1.29
CA SER A 467 -6.35 4.21 0.65
C SER A 467 -6.53 4.68 -0.81
N LYS A 468 -7.61 5.43 -1.05
CA LYS A 468 -7.88 6.08 -2.34
C LYS A 468 -7.84 7.60 -2.20
N LEU A 469 -7.59 8.31 -3.27
CA LEU A 469 -7.69 9.77 -3.30
C LEU A 469 -8.38 10.23 -4.58
N THR A 470 -8.87 11.46 -4.58
CA THR A 470 -9.24 12.19 -5.79
C THR A 470 -8.20 13.26 -6.07
N ILE A 471 -8.07 13.63 -7.34
CA ILE A 471 -7.16 14.69 -7.79
C ILE A 471 -7.98 15.70 -8.56
N LYS A 472 -8.14 16.91 -8.02
CA LYS A 472 -8.82 18.01 -8.71
C LYS A 472 -7.79 18.90 -9.39
N ALA A 473 -7.97 19.13 -10.67
CA ALA A 473 -7.05 19.87 -11.51
C ALA A 473 -7.39 21.39 -11.53
N PRO A 474 -6.50 22.25 -12.07
CA PRO A 474 -6.72 23.70 -12.09
C PRO A 474 -7.97 24.15 -12.84
N ASN A 475 -8.50 23.34 -13.75
CA ASN A 475 -9.73 23.62 -14.47
C ASN A 475 -11.00 23.35 -13.64
N GLY A 476 -10.86 22.96 -12.37
CA GLY A 476 -11.95 22.68 -11.44
C GLY A 476 -12.48 21.25 -11.49
N ASN A 477 -12.06 20.44 -12.46
CA ASN A 477 -12.54 19.07 -12.63
C ASN A 477 -11.60 18.05 -11.97
N PHE A 478 -12.17 16.91 -11.57
CA PHE A 478 -11.43 15.74 -11.13
C PHE A 478 -10.76 15.01 -12.31
N LEU A 479 -9.56 14.50 -12.06
CA LEU A 479 -8.90 13.55 -12.95
C LEU A 479 -9.68 12.24 -12.95
N LYS A 480 -10.08 11.83 -14.15
CA LYS A 480 -10.84 10.62 -14.42
C LYS A 480 -10.02 9.67 -15.28
N GLY A 481 -10.01 8.40 -14.89
CA GLY A 481 -9.49 7.29 -15.68
C GLY A 481 -10.58 6.63 -16.51
N GLU A 482 -10.24 6.19 -17.72
CA GLU A 482 -11.13 5.44 -18.60
C GLU A 482 -10.52 4.09 -18.99
N GLN A 483 -11.36 3.14 -19.39
CA GLN A 483 -10.93 1.79 -19.75
C GLN A 483 -9.94 1.75 -20.93
N ASN A 484 -10.06 2.71 -21.85
CA ASN A 484 -9.12 2.89 -22.98
C ASN A 484 -7.75 3.47 -22.54
N GLY A 485 -7.59 3.80 -21.25
CA GLY A 485 -6.37 4.34 -20.66
C GLY A 485 -6.32 5.85 -20.56
N LEU A 486 -7.31 6.59 -21.05
CA LEU A 486 -7.32 8.05 -20.98
C LEU A 486 -7.35 8.53 -19.52
N PHE A 487 -6.55 9.55 -19.24
CA PHE A 487 -6.38 10.15 -17.92
C PHE A 487 -6.54 11.67 -18.04
N ARG A 488 -7.76 12.16 -17.75
CA ARG A 488 -8.19 13.52 -18.12
C ARG A 488 -8.96 14.25 -17.02
N ALA A 489 -8.80 15.56 -16.93
CA ALA A 489 -9.51 16.45 -16.01
C ALA A 489 -10.89 16.85 -16.55
N LEU A 490 -11.86 15.94 -16.53
CA LEU A 490 -13.18 16.14 -17.14
C LEU A 490 -14.36 15.85 -16.19
N ALA A 491 -14.13 15.24 -15.03
CA ALA A 491 -15.23 14.86 -14.15
C ALA A 491 -15.58 16.02 -13.20
N GLU A 492 -16.84 16.45 -13.21
CA GLU A 492 -17.35 17.47 -12.29
C GLU A 492 -17.60 16.89 -10.89
N ASP A 493 -17.99 15.62 -10.83
CA ASP A 493 -18.33 14.89 -9.60
C ASP A 493 -17.37 13.73 -9.31
N GLN A 494 -17.32 13.33 -8.04
CA GLN A 494 -16.59 12.14 -7.61
C GLN A 494 -17.33 10.86 -8.05
N THR A 495 -16.62 9.96 -8.72
CA THR A 495 -17.12 8.65 -9.16
C THR A 495 -16.06 7.58 -8.94
N SER A 496 -16.37 6.30 -9.15
CA SER A 496 -15.35 5.24 -9.10
C SER A 496 -14.18 5.47 -10.05
N ALA A 497 -14.43 6.14 -11.17
CA ALA A 497 -13.43 6.46 -12.19
C ALA A 497 -12.51 7.64 -11.82
N THR A 498 -12.81 8.37 -10.74
CA THR A 498 -11.98 9.49 -10.24
C THR A 498 -11.20 9.12 -8.99
N LEU A 499 -11.30 7.85 -8.54
CA LEU A 499 -10.60 7.34 -7.36
C LEU A 499 -9.29 6.67 -7.76
N TRP A 500 -8.22 7.03 -7.06
CA TRP A 500 -6.87 6.53 -7.30
C TRP A 500 -6.31 5.91 -6.03
N GLU A 501 -5.96 4.63 -6.06
CA GLU A 501 -5.21 3.96 -4.99
C GLU A 501 -3.80 4.57 -4.89
N TYR A 502 -3.30 4.78 -3.67
CA TYR A 502 -2.02 5.45 -3.37
C TYR A 502 -1.27 4.87 -2.15
#